data_AF-A0A7V0VEJ5-F1
#
_entry.id   AF-A0A7V0VEJ5-F1
#
_cell.length_a   1.000
_cell.length_b   1.000
_cell.length_c   1.000
_cell.angle_alpha   90.00
_cell.angle_beta   90.00
_cell.angle_gamma   90.00
#
_symmetry.space_group_name_H-M   'P 1'
#
loop_
_entity.id
_entity.type
_entity.pdbx_description
1 polymer ?
#
loop_
_entity_poly.entity_id
_entity_poly.type
_entity_poly.pdbx_seq_one_letter_code
_entity_poly.pdbx_strand_id
1 'polypeptide(L)'
;MQINLWNGLIVQERAKLAFEKIYSRNAYPTALILFGQKGSGKEAHAVAFAQSINCESNNFQPCGICDRCRRIANFLNPELYFIYPTPTNPTDRNLFQKKVQQLVEKKK
;
A
#
# COMPACT_ATOMS: atom_id res chain seq x y z
N MET A 1 -18.21 -5.10 -5.13
CA MET A 1 -17.46 -4.25 -6.09
C MET A 1 -16.05 -4.83 -6.21
N GLN A 2 -15.57 -5.07 -7.43
CA GLN A 2 -14.21 -5.57 -7.68
C GLN A 2 -13.23 -4.40 -7.60
N ILE A 3 -12.28 -4.45 -6.66
CA ILE A 3 -11.32 -3.36 -6.43
C ILE A 3 -9.90 -3.87 -6.71
N ASN A 4 -9.47 -3.74 -7.96
CA ASN A 4 -8.08 -3.91 -8.36
C ASN A 4 -7.40 -2.53 -8.37
N LEU A 5 -6.42 -2.32 -7.49
CA LEU A 5 -5.73 -1.04 -7.35
C LEU A 5 -4.92 -0.63 -8.58
N TRP A 6 -4.52 -1.56 -9.43
CA TRP A 6 -3.78 -1.26 -10.67
C TRP A 6 -4.63 -0.52 -11.71
N ASN A 7 -5.95 -0.71 -11.71
CA ASN A 7 -6.83 -0.13 -12.73
C ASN A 7 -6.99 1.40 -12.59
N GLY A 8 -6.82 1.95 -11.39
CA GLY A 8 -6.94 3.39 -11.10
C GLY A 8 -5.60 4.09 -10.89
N LEU A 9 -4.48 3.39 -11.08
CA LEU A 9 -3.15 3.89 -10.79
C LEU A 9 -2.48 4.38 -12.09
N ILE A 10 -1.88 5.58 -12.06
CA ILE A 10 -0.96 6.00 -13.12
C ILE A 10 0.31 5.17 -12.98
N VAL A 11 0.42 4.13 -13.82
CA VAL A 11 1.45 3.10 -13.71
C VAL A 11 2.82 3.61 -14.17
N GLN A 12 3.84 3.33 -13.37
CA GLN A 12 5.25 3.47 -13.73
C GLN A 12 5.75 2.13 -14.30
N GLU A 13 5.81 2.01 -15.62
CA GLU A 13 6.05 0.73 -16.31
C GLU A 13 7.34 0.03 -15.85
N ARG A 14 8.45 0.78 -15.69
CA ARG A 14 9.71 0.18 -15.22
C ARG A 14 9.59 -0.45 -13.83
N ALA A 15 8.83 0.19 -12.93
CA ALA A 15 8.61 -0.35 -11.59
C ALA A 15 7.67 -1.56 -11.61
N LYS A 16 6.58 -1.49 -12.40
CA LYS A 16 5.65 -2.61 -12.59
C LYS A 16 6.35 -3.85 -13.15
N LEU A 17 7.18 -3.69 -14.19
CA LEU A 17 7.98 -4.78 -14.74
C LEU A 17 8.93 -5.41 -13.71
N ALA A 18 9.49 -4.63 -12.80
CA ALA A 18 10.31 -5.16 -11.71
C ALA A 18 9.47 -6.00 -10.74
N PHE A 19 8.27 -5.53 -10.38
CA PHE A 19 7.35 -6.28 -9.54
C PHE A 19 6.85 -7.57 -10.19
N GLU A 20 6.50 -7.55 -11.48
CA GLU A 20 6.10 -8.73 -12.24
C GLU A 20 7.22 -9.79 -12.27
N LYS A 21 8.48 -9.37 -12.40
CA LYS A 21 9.63 -10.26 -12.33
C LYS A 21 9.81 -10.87 -10.93
N ILE A 22 9.64 -10.09 -9.87
CA ILE A 22 9.71 -10.59 -8.49
C ILE A 22 8.60 -11.61 -8.24
N TYR A 23 7.37 -11.28 -8.65
CA TYR A 23 6.19 -12.12 -8.48
C TYR A 23 6.31 -13.43 -9.25
N SER A 24 6.63 -13.38 -10.55
CA SER A 24 6.74 -14.58 -11.41
C SER A 24 7.83 -15.55 -10.96
N ARG A 25 8.90 -15.05 -10.32
CA ARG A 25 9.97 -15.88 -9.75
C ARG A 25 9.61 -16.46 -8.39
N ASN A 26 8.55 -15.98 -7.75
CA ASN A 26 8.21 -16.28 -6.35
C ASN A 26 9.39 -16.06 -5.39
N ALA A 27 10.23 -15.05 -5.70
CA ALA A 27 11.49 -14.79 -5.01
C ALA A 27 11.49 -13.34 -4.50
N TYR A 28 10.91 -13.14 -3.32
CA TYR A 28 10.73 -11.83 -2.73
C TYR A 28 11.99 -11.39 -1.98
N PRO A 29 12.57 -10.21 -2.30
CA PRO A 29 13.67 -9.68 -1.51
C PRO A 29 13.17 -9.25 -0.12
N THR A 30 14.06 -9.29 0.88
CA THR A 30 13.74 -8.88 2.26
C THR A 30 13.27 -7.42 2.36
N ALA A 31 13.75 -6.56 1.45
CA ALA A 31 13.35 -5.17 1.37
C ALA A 31 13.31 -4.68 -0.09
N LEU A 32 12.36 -3.78 -0.37
CA LEU A 32 12.26 -3.03 -1.63
C LEU A 32 12.25 -1.54 -1.32
N ILE A 33 13.17 -0.81 -1.95
CA ILE A 33 13.23 0.65 -1.85
C ILE A 33 12.69 1.24 -3.15
N LEU A 34 11.55 1.93 -3.06
CA LEU A 34 10.99 2.69 -4.17
C LEU A 34 11.50 4.13 -4.09
N PHE A 35 12.22 4.57 -5.11
CA PHE A 35 12.82 5.90 -5.16
C PHE A 35 12.32 6.68 -6.39
N GLY A 36 12.24 8.02 -6.25
CA GLY A 36 11.75 8.91 -7.29
C GLY A 36 11.21 10.23 -6.72
N GLN A 37 10.85 11.15 -7.60
CA GLN A 37 10.35 12.48 -7.22
C GLN A 37 9.05 12.41 -6.39
N LYS A 38 8.74 13.47 -5.64
CA LYS A 38 7.47 13.58 -4.91
C LYS A 38 6.32 13.53 -5.91
N GLY A 39 5.24 12.80 -5.57
CA GLY A 39 4.08 12.65 -6.46
C GLY A 39 4.21 11.55 -7.52
N SER A 40 5.36 10.87 -7.66
CA SER A 40 5.54 9.79 -8.64
C SER A 40 4.76 8.49 -8.33
N GLY A 41 3.88 8.49 -7.32
CA GLY A 41 3.03 7.34 -6.97
C GLY A 41 3.74 6.18 -6.26
N LYS A 42 4.90 6.40 -5.61
CA LYS A 42 5.68 5.33 -4.95
C LYS A 42 4.86 4.51 -3.96
N GLU A 43 4.19 5.19 -3.03
CA GLU A 43 3.35 4.54 -2.02
C GLU A 43 2.19 3.78 -2.66
N ALA A 44 1.53 4.37 -3.66
CA ALA A 44 0.43 3.72 -4.36
C ALA A 44 0.88 2.44 -5.09
N HIS A 45 2.05 2.45 -5.72
CA HIS A 45 2.65 1.25 -6.31
C HIS A 45 3.01 0.19 -5.26
N ALA A 46 3.53 0.60 -4.09
CA ALA A 46 3.82 -0.34 -3.00
C ALA A 46 2.55 -1.03 -2.51
N VAL A 47 1.46 -0.28 -2.31
CA VAL A 47 0.17 -0.83 -1.86
C VAL A 47 -0.48 -1.70 -2.95
N ALA A 48 -0.42 -1.29 -4.22
CA ALA A 48 -0.92 -2.11 -5.32
C ALA A 48 -0.15 -3.43 -5.46
N PHE A 49 1.19 -3.40 -5.30
CA PHE A 49 1.99 -4.61 -5.27
C PHE A 49 1.71 -5.47 -4.03
N ALA A 50 1.51 -4.86 -2.87
CA ALA A 50 1.05 -5.56 -1.67
C ALA A 50 -0.29 -6.27 -1.91
N GLN A 51 -1.20 -5.66 -2.69
CA GLN A 51 -2.46 -6.30 -3.10
C GLN A 51 -2.21 -7.52 -4.00
N SER A 52 -1.29 -7.42 -4.96
CA SER A 52 -0.90 -8.53 -5.84
C SER A 52 -0.33 -9.72 -5.09
N ILE A 53 0.65 -9.51 -4.21
CA ILE A 53 1.34 -10.60 -3.49
C ILE A 53 0.43 -11.30 -2.47
N ASN A 54 -0.56 -10.59 -1.92
CA ASN A 54 -1.52 -11.13 -0.96
C ASN A 54 -2.82 -11.59 -1.62
N CYS A 55 -2.93 -11.52 -2.94
CA CYS A 55 -4.14 -11.98 -3.61
C CYS A 55 -4.23 -13.52 -3.51
N GLU A 56 -5.45 -14.02 -3.32
CA GLU A 56 -5.71 -15.47 -3.29
C GLU A 56 -5.67 -16.09 -4.70
N SER A 57 -5.73 -15.27 -5.75
CA SER A 57 -5.48 -15.74 -7.11
C SER A 57 -3.97 -15.75 -7.40
N ASN A 58 -3.47 -16.83 -8.00
CA ASN A 58 -2.05 -17.00 -8.38
C ASN A 58 -1.64 -16.18 -9.62
N ASN A 59 -2.10 -14.92 -9.72
CA ASN A 59 -1.81 -14.01 -10.82
C ASN A 59 -1.26 -12.69 -10.28
N PHE A 60 -0.35 -12.06 -11.04
CA PHE A 60 0.17 -10.74 -10.68
C PHE A 60 -0.93 -9.68 -10.62
N GLN A 61 -1.88 -9.73 -11.56
CA GLN A 61 -3.07 -8.90 -11.50
C GLN A 61 -4.01 -9.43 -10.40
N PRO A 62 -4.24 -8.66 -9.32
CA PRO A 62 -5.07 -9.11 -8.22
C PRO A 62 -6.53 -9.21 -8.69
N CYS A 63 -7.24 -10.23 -8.20
CA CYS A 63 -8.63 -10.47 -8.61
C CYS A 63 -9.57 -9.32 -8.19
N GLY A 64 -9.22 -8.58 -7.15
CA GLY A 64 -10.00 -7.45 -6.63
C GLY A 64 -11.29 -7.86 -5.90
N ILE A 65 -11.60 -9.15 -5.81
CA ILE A 65 -12.83 -9.65 -5.18
C ILE A 65 -12.60 -10.46 -3.91
N CYS A 66 -11.42 -11.04 -3.67
CA CYS A 66 -11.17 -11.83 -2.47
C CYS A 66 -11.06 -10.95 -1.21
N ASP A 67 -11.14 -11.58 -0.03
CA ASP A 67 -11.09 -10.87 1.25
C ASP A 67 -9.80 -10.08 1.43
N ARG A 68 -8.65 -10.68 1.08
CA ARG A 68 -7.35 -10.00 1.15
C ARG A 68 -7.31 -8.76 0.25
N CYS A 69 -7.79 -8.87 -1.00
CA CYS A 69 -7.85 -7.75 -1.93
C CYS A 69 -8.73 -6.61 -1.42
N ARG A 70 -9.94 -6.92 -0.91
CA ARG A 70 -10.87 -5.92 -0.37
C ARG A 70 -10.30 -5.23 0.86
N ARG A 71 -9.69 -5.97 1.79
CA ARG A 71 -9.08 -5.40 3.00
C ARG A 71 -7.90 -4.49 2.66
N ILE A 72 -7.02 -4.90 1.74
CA ILE A 72 -5.87 -4.08 1.32
C ILE A 72 -6.33 -2.80 0.65
N ALA A 73 -7.30 -2.88 -0.27
CA ALA A 73 -7.83 -1.70 -0.95
C ALA A 73 -8.44 -0.66 0.00
N ASN A 74 -8.95 -1.12 1.15
CA ASN A 74 -9.51 -0.25 2.20
C ASN A 74 -8.51 0.08 3.32
N PHE A 75 -7.24 -0.33 3.21
CA PHE A 75 -6.21 -0.15 4.25
C PHE A 75 -6.55 -0.82 5.61
N LEU A 76 -7.28 -1.94 5.57
CA LEU A 76 -7.74 -2.70 6.74
C LEU A 76 -7.13 -4.11 6.84
N ASN A 77 -6.11 -4.43 6.05
CA ASN A 77 -5.48 -5.74 6.14
C ASN A 77 -4.56 -5.81 7.38
N PRO A 78 -4.75 -6.79 8.30
CA PRO A 78 -3.91 -6.92 9.50
C PRO A 78 -2.42 -7.17 9.25
N GLU A 79 -2.07 -7.69 8.07
CA GLU A 79 -0.70 -8.00 7.66
C GLU A 79 -0.04 -6.82 6.90
N LEU A 80 -0.79 -5.74 6.63
CA LEU A 80 -0.28 -4.55 5.96
C LEU A 80 -0.09 -3.41 6.96
N TYR A 81 1.18 -3.10 7.25
CA TYR A 81 1.55 -2.06 8.19
C TYR A 81 1.99 -0.79 7.48
N PHE A 82 1.47 0.34 7.94
CA PHE A 82 1.92 1.66 7.52
C PHE A 82 2.71 2.30 8.66
N ILE A 83 3.99 2.55 8.42
CA ILE A 83 4.90 3.14 9.41
C ILE A 83 5.21 4.57 8.97
N TYR A 84 4.86 5.52 9.81
CA TYR A 84 5.12 6.94 9.61
C TYR A 84 5.89 7.50 10.81
N PRO A 85 6.79 8.48 10.58
CA PRO A 85 7.48 9.15 11.68
C PRO A 85 6.48 9.92 12.54
N THR A 86 6.58 9.76 13.86
CA THR A 86 5.80 10.51 14.85
C THR A 86 6.69 11.43 15.66
N PRO A 87 6.21 12.60 16.13
CA PRO A 87 7.00 13.47 16.99
C PRO A 87 7.46 12.77 18.28
N THR A 88 8.71 12.97 18.66
CA THR A 88 9.32 12.34 19.85
C THR A 88 9.04 13.13 21.13
N ASN A 89 9.05 14.46 21.05
CA ASN A 89 8.76 15.39 22.15
C ASN A 89 7.33 15.20 22.70
N PRO A 90 7.13 15.06 24.03
CA PRO A 90 5.81 14.91 24.65
C PRO A 90 4.79 15.96 24.22
N THR A 91 5.18 17.23 24.11
CA THR A 91 4.28 18.32 23.72
C THR A 91 3.77 18.14 22.29
N ASP A 92 4.68 17.84 21.36
CA ASP A 92 4.36 17.64 19.95
C ASP A 92 3.58 16.34 19.72
N ARG A 93 3.84 15.30 20.52
CA ARG A 93 3.10 14.04 20.50
C ARG A 93 1.63 14.24 20.86
N ASN A 94 1.35 14.99 21.92
CA ASN A 94 -0.02 15.30 22.34
C ASN A 94 -0.76 16.10 21.25
N LEU A 95 -0.07 17.05 20.60
CA LEU A 95 -0.65 17.81 19.50
C LEU A 95 -0.94 16.91 18.27
N PHE A 96 0.00 16.04 17.91
CA PHE A 96 -0.17 15.07 16.83
C PHE A 96 -1.35 14.13 17.09
N GLN A 97 -1.47 13.57 18.30
CA GLN A 97 -2.58 12.69 18.67
C GLN A 97 -3.93 13.41 18.57
N LYS A 98 -4.04 14.66 19.05
CA LYS A 98 -5.26 15.47 18.91
C LYS A 98 -5.62 15.69 17.43
N LYS A 99 -4.65 16.01 16.58
CA LYS A 99 -4.88 16.19 15.13
C LYS A 99 -5.32 14.89 14.46
N VAL A 100 -4.69 13.76 14.78
CA VAL A 100 -5.08 12.45 14.25
C VAL A 100 -6.53 12.12 14.64
N GLN A 101 -6.89 12.31 15.91
CA GLN A 101 -8.24 12.07 16.41
C GLN A 101 -9.29 12.89 15.64
N GLN A 102 -9.04 14.19 15.45
CA GLN A 102 -9.92 15.07 14.67
C GLN A 102 -10.08 14.62 13.21
N LEU A 103 -9.01 14.12 12.57
CA LEU A 103 -9.08 13.60 11.21
C LEU A 103 -9.87 12.30 11.12
N VAL A 104 -9.76 11.44 12.13
CA VAL A 104 -10.54 10.19 12.23
C VAL A 104 -12.03 10.51 12.41
N GLU A 105 -12.37 11.49 13.24
CA GLU A 105 -13.76 11.90 13.49
C GLU A 105 -14.41 12.55 12.26
N LYS A 106 -13.67 13.38 11.51
CA LYS A 106 -14.16 14.00 10.26
C LYS A 106 -14.38 13.01 9.11
N LYS A 107 -13.84 11.80 9.20
CA LYS A 107 -14.02 10.73 8.22
C LYS A 107 -15.24 9.84 8.51
N LYS A 108 -15.84 9.96 9.69
CA LYS A 108 -17.13 9.32 10.02
C LYS A 108 -18.28 10.20 9.53
#